data_AF-A0A971VXV5-F1
#
_entry.id   AF-A0A971VXV5-F1
#
_cell.length_a   1.000
_cell.length_b   1.000
_cell.length_c   1.000
_cell.angle_alpha   90.00
_cell.angle_beta   90.00
_cell.angle_gamma   90.00
#
_symmetry.space_group_name_H-M   'P 1'
#
loop_
_entity.id
_entity.type
_entity.pdbx_description
1 polymer ?
#
loop_
_entity_poly.entity_id
_entity_poly.type
_entity_poly.pdbx_seq_one_letter_code
_entity_poly.pdbx_strand_id
1 'polypeptide(L)'
;KVGFVDEMAVLQQFPKFKQAQQQIEAIGKKKSDTAKAAFDKETDEKKKANIVQTLQLEMREEESKLMNPILKEINETIAKVAKTKGITIVLNKGLVYYGGIDITNDVVTALKR
;
A
#
# COMPACT_ATOMS: atom_id res chain seq x y z
N LYS A 1 14.46 20.54 12.67
CA LYS A 1 14.51 19.41 13.63
C LYS A 1 14.35 18.11 12.86
N VAL A 2 14.91 16.99 13.34
CA VAL A 2 14.79 15.67 12.70
C VAL A 2 13.74 14.85 13.45
N GLY A 3 12.82 14.27 12.69
CA GLY A 3 11.85 13.30 13.17
C GLY A 3 11.97 11.97 12.42
N PHE A 4 11.25 10.97 12.88
CA PHE A 4 11.13 9.71 12.18
C PHE A 4 9.72 9.14 12.30
N VAL A 5 9.38 8.27 11.36
CA VAL A 5 8.08 7.61 11.28
C VAL A 5 8.26 6.14 10.93
N ASP A 6 7.50 5.29 11.61
CA ASP A 6 7.31 3.90 11.20
C ASP A 6 6.13 3.82 10.22
N GLU A 7 6.44 3.90 8.93
CA GLU A 7 5.43 3.86 7.86
C GLU A 7 4.65 2.54 7.84
N MET A 8 5.28 1.41 8.18
CA MET A 8 4.58 0.12 8.24
C MET A 8 3.57 0.11 9.40
N ALA A 9 3.96 0.61 10.57
CA ALA A 9 3.04 0.73 11.70
C ALA A 9 1.89 1.70 11.41
N VAL A 10 2.15 2.80 10.69
CA VAL A 10 1.11 3.74 10.24
C VAL A 10 0.14 3.04 9.27
N LEU A 11 0.67 2.39 8.24
CA LEU A 11 -0.11 1.70 7.21
C LEU A 11 -1.01 0.61 7.81
N GLN A 12 -0.47 -0.23 8.70
CA GLN A 12 -1.23 -1.30 9.36
C GLN A 12 -2.37 -0.80 10.26
N GLN A 13 -2.20 0.39 10.84
CA GLN A 13 -3.21 1.01 11.70
C GLN A 13 -4.23 1.86 10.93
N PHE A 14 -3.99 2.10 9.63
CA PHE A 14 -4.87 2.92 8.82
C PHE A 14 -6.06 2.09 8.29
N PRO A 15 -7.32 2.44 8.62
CA PRO A 15 -8.47 1.61 8.24
C PRO A 15 -8.63 1.40 6.74
N LYS A 16 -8.30 2.41 5.92
CA LYS A 16 -8.38 2.30 4.45
C LYS A 16 -7.42 1.24 3.90
N PHE A 17 -6.29 0.97 4.56
CA PHE A 17 -5.38 -0.09 4.17
C PHE A 17 -6.02 -1.47 4.29
N LYS A 18 -6.67 -1.76 5.43
CA LYS A 18 -7.39 -3.03 5.62
C LYS A 18 -8.52 -3.21 4.59
N GLN A 19 -9.25 -2.14 4.28
CA GLN A 19 -10.29 -2.17 3.27
C GLN A 19 -9.73 -2.45 1.87
N ALA A 20 -8.62 -1.80 1.50
CA ALA A 20 -7.95 -2.05 0.23
C ALA A 20 -7.41 -3.47 0.14
N GLN A 21 -6.83 -4.03 1.21
CA GLN A 21 -6.40 -5.44 1.24
C GLN A 21 -7.57 -6.39 0.96
N GLN A 22 -8.71 -6.20 1.63
CA GLN A 22 -9.91 -7.01 1.38
C GLN A 22 -10.42 -6.89 -0.06
N GLN A 23 -10.37 -5.68 -0.64
CA GLN A 23 -10.78 -5.46 -2.03
C GLN A 23 -9.81 -6.14 -3.01
N ILE A 24 -8.50 -6.03 -2.78
CA ILE A 24 -7.46 -6.70 -3.57
C ILE A 24 -7.67 -8.22 -3.54
N GLU A 25 -7.89 -8.81 -2.36
CA GLU A 25 -8.15 -10.23 -2.21
C GLU A 25 -9.41 -10.67 -2.97
N ALA A 26 -10.51 -9.92 -2.86
CA ALA A 26 -11.75 -10.22 -3.55
C ALA A 26 -11.61 -10.12 -5.08
N ILE A 27 -10.95 -9.08 -5.57
CA ILE A 27 -10.66 -8.89 -7.01
C ILE A 27 -9.74 -10.00 -7.50
N GLY A 28 -8.70 -10.33 -6.74
CA GLY A 28 -7.73 -11.37 -7.04
C GLY A 28 -8.38 -12.73 -7.18
N LYS A 29 -9.26 -13.10 -6.24
CA LYS A 29 -10.02 -14.36 -6.33
C LYS A 29 -10.87 -14.40 -7.60
N LYS A 30 -11.66 -13.35 -7.87
CA LYS A 30 -12.54 -13.29 -9.05
C LYS A 30 -11.77 -13.36 -10.37
N LYS A 31 -10.68 -12.61 -10.49
CA LYS A 31 -9.84 -12.60 -11.70
C LYS A 31 -9.08 -13.92 -11.85
N SER A 32 -8.59 -14.50 -10.76
CA SER A 32 -7.93 -15.82 -10.78
C SER A 32 -8.88 -16.92 -11.22
N ASP A 33 -10.11 -16.97 -10.70
CA ASP A 33 -11.12 -17.96 -11.13
C ASP A 33 -11.45 -17.83 -12.62
N THR A 34 -11.56 -16.60 -13.11
CA THR A 34 -11.83 -16.31 -14.53
C THR A 34 -10.64 -16.73 -15.42
N ALA A 35 -9.42 -16.39 -15.02
CA ALA A 35 -8.22 -16.75 -15.73
C ALA A 35 -7.98 -18.26 -15.74
N LYS A 36 -8.27 -18.94 -14.63
CA LYS A 36 -8.19 -20.40 -14.54
C LYS A 36 -9.17 -21.07 -15.50
N ALA A 37 -10.43 -20.62 -15.52
CA ALA A 37 -11.41 -21.15 -16.47
C ALA A 37 -11.02 -20.90 -17.94
N ALA A 38 -10.41 -19.76 -18.26
CA ALA A 38 -9.88 -19.47 -19.59
C ALA A 38 -8.66 -20.36 -19.93
N PHE A 39 -7.75 -20.55 -18.97
CA PHE A 39 -6.56 -21.38 -19.11
C PHE A 39 -6.91 -22.85 -19.35
N ASP A 40 -7.88 -23.39 -18.61
CA ASP A 40 -8.30 -24.80 -18.73
C ASP A 40 -8.97 -25.10 -20.07
N LYS A 41 -9.64 -24.10 -20.68
CA LYS A 41 -10.28 -24.21 -21.99
C LYS A 41 -9.33 -23.97 -23.17
N GLU A 42 -8.19 -23.35 -22.92
CA GLU A 42 -7.20 -23.06 -23.94
C GLU A 42 -6.33 -24.30 -24.19
N THR A 43 -5.92 -24.52 -25.43
CA THR A 43 -5.04 -25.64 -25.82
C THR A 43 -3.68 -25.15 -26.29
N ASP A 44 -3.58 -23.89 -26.73
CA ASP A 44 -2.34 -23.27 -27.16
C ASP A 44 -1.49 -22.80 -25.96
N GLU A 45 -0.26 -23.28 -25.87
CA GLU A 45 0.65 -22.96 -24.76
C GLU A 45 1.03 -21.46 -24.69
N LYS A 46 1.15 -20.78 -25.83
CA LYS A 46 1.44 -19.33 -25.85
C LYS A 46 0.26 -18.54 -25.32
N LYS A 47 -0.96 -18.90 -25.70
CA LYS A 47 -2.17 -18.25 -25.18
C LYS A 47 -2.35 -18.52 -23.68
N LYS A 48 -2.04 -19.73 -23.21
CA LYS A 48 -1.99 -20.05 -21.77
C LYS A 48 -1.01 -19.17 -21.01
N ALA A 49 0.21 -19.01 -21.52
CA ALA A 49 1.20 -18.13 -20.92
C ALA A 49 0.72 -16.67 -20.88
N ASN A 50 0.09 -16.19 -21.96
CA ASN A 50 -0.48 -14.84 -22.02
C ASN A 50 -1.59 -14.63 -20.99
N ILE A 51 -2.47 -15.62 -20.75
CA ILE A 51 -3.53 -15.51 -19.72
C ILE A 51 -2.92 -15.27 -18.34
N VAL A 52 -1.87 -16.02 -17.99
CA VAL A 52 -1.18 -15.86 -16.70
C VAL A 52 -0.47 -14.50 -16.61
N GLN A 53 0.21 -14.08 -17.68
CA GLN A 53 0.91 -12.79 -17.71
C GLN A 53 -0.07 -11.61 -17.60
N THR A 54 -1.18 -11.65 -18.33
CA THR A 54 -2.23 -10.63 -18.26
C THR A 54 -2.84 -10.57 -16.86
N LEU A 55 -3.14 -11.72 -16.25
CA LEU A 55 -3.63 -11.75 -14.87
C LEU A 55 -2.65 -11.06 -13.90
N GLN A 56 -1.35 -11.35 -14.01
CA GLN A 56 -0.33 -10.72 -13.16
C GLN A 56 -0.24 -9.20 -13.37
N LEU A 57 -0.34 -8.74 -14.62
CA LEU A 57 -0.34 -7.31 -14.94
C LEU A 57 -1.58 -6.61 -14.38
N GLU A 58 -2.76 -7.15 -14.65
CA GLU A 58 -4.01 -6.62 -14.14
C GLU A 58 -4.03 -6.58 -12.60
N MET A 59 -3.55 -7.63 -11.93
CA MET A 59 -3.47 -7.65 -10.48
C MET A 59 -2.56 -6.55 -9.93
N ARG A 60 -1.37 -6.36 -10.51
CA ARG A 60 -0.46 -5.26 -10.10
C ARG A 60 -1.08 -3.88 -10.33
N GLU A 61 -1.81 -3.70 -11.43
CA GLU A 61 -2.51 -2.44 -11.71
C GLU A 61 -3.62 -2.17 -10.70
N GLU A 62 -4.45 -3.16 -10.37
CA GLU A 62 -5.52 -3.02 -9.39
C GLU A 62 -4.97 -2.77 -7.97
N GLU A 63 -3.91 -3.48 -7.58
CA GLU A 63 -3.20 -3.23 -6.33
C GLU A 63 -2.67 -1.78 -6.26
N SER A 64 -2.00 -1.32 -7.32
CA SER A 64 -1.47 0.04 -7.42
C SER A 64 -2.58 1.10 -7.36
N LYS A 65 -3.69 0.90 -8.09
CA LYS A 65 -4.84 1.82 -8.08
C LYS A 65 -5.44 1.97 -6.68
N LEU A 66 -5.54 0.87 -5.93
CA LEU A 66 -6.09 0.89 -4.58
C LEU A 66 -5.10 1.42 -3.55
N MET A 67 -3.80 1.18 -3.73
CA MET A 67 -2.79 1.49 -2.71
C MET A 67 -2.13 2.86 -2.86
N ASN A 68 -1.93 3.35 -4.08
CA ASN A 68 -1.37 4.69 -4.34
C ASN A 68 -2.11 5.83 -3.60
N PRO A 69 -3.46 5.91 -3.60
CA PRO A 69 -4.15 6.98 -2.88
C PRO A 69 -3.91 6.89 -1.36
N ILE A 70 -3.81 5.68 -0.81
CA ILE A 70 -3.55 5.44 0.61
C ILE A 70 -2.14 5.92 0.98
N LEU A 71 -1.14 5.55 0.19
CA LEU A 71 0.25 5.99 0.40
C LEU A 71 0.38 7.51 0.26
N LYS A 72 -0.31 8.11 -0.71
CA LYS A 72 -0.35 9.57 -0.89
C LYS A 72 -0.93 10.26 0.35
N GLU A 73 -2.06 9.78 0.87
CA GLU A 73 -2.71 10.33 2.06
C GLU A 73 -1.82 10.22 3.30
N ILE A 74 -1.13 9.09 3.48
CA ILE A 74 -0.13 8.90 4.55
C ILE A 74 0.99 9.94 4.41
N ASN A 75 1.59 10.07 3.22
CA ASN A 75 2.69 11.01 2.98
C ASN A 75 2.29 12.47 3.22
N GLU A 76 1.11 12.87 2.74
CA GLU A 76 0.57 14.21 3.01
C GLU A 76 0.33 14.44 4.51
N THR A 77 -0.08 13.41 5.24
CA THR A 77 -0.34 13.50 6.68
C THR A 77 0.97 13.57 7.48
N ILE A 78 1.99 12.80 7.10
CA ILE A 78 3.35 12.92 7.63
C ILE A 78 3.86 14.35 7.44
N ALA A 79 3.71 14.92 6.23
CA ALA A 79 4.14 16.28 5.95
C ALA A 79 3.41 17.33 6.80
N LYS A 80 2.08 17.19 6.98
CA LYS A 80 1.29 18.08 7.85
C LYS A 80 1.74 18.01 9.31
N VAL A 81 1.89 16.80 9.86
CA VAL A 81 2.34 16.57 11.23
C VAL A 81 3.74 17.14 11.46
N ALA A 82 4.67 16.86 10.54
CA ALA A 82 6.03 17.38 10.60
C ALA A 82 6.07 18.90 10.59
N LYS A 83 5.30 19.55 9.70
CA LYS A 83 5.17 21.01 9.63
C LYS A 83 4.66 21.59 10.95
N THR A 84 3.59 21.03 11.52
CA THR A 84 3.03 21.48 12.81
C THR A 84 4.03 21.35 13.96
N LYS A 85 4.91 20.34 13.93
CA LYS A 85 5.95 20.12 14.96
C LYS A 85 7.28 20.83 14.69
N GLY A 86 7.40 21.56 13.59
CA GLY A 86 8.67 22.21 13.18
C GLY A 86 9.77 21.20 12.83
N ILE A 87 9.39 20.01 12.36
CA ILE A 87 10.28 18.96 11.85
C ILE A 87 10.50 19.22 10.37
N THR A 88 11.76 19.28 9.96
CA THR A 88 12.20 19.65 8.61
C THR A 88 12.76 18.46 7.83
N ILE A 89 13.10 17.37 8.53
CA ILE A 89 13.56 16.11 7.96
C ILE A 89 12.82 15.00 8.69
N VAL A 90 12.16 14.12 7.94
CA VAL A 90 11.53 12.91 8.47
C VAL A 90 12.24 11.70 7.86
N LEU A 91 12.72 10.80 8.72
CA LEU A 91 13.36 9.56 8.32
C LEU A 91 12.42 8.37 8.54
N ASN A 92 12.63 7.30 7.77
CA ASN A 92 12.00 6.02 8.07
C ASN A 92 12.60 5.41 9.34
N LYS A 93 11.77 4.80 10.20
CA LYS A 93 12.19 4.16 11.46
C LYS A 93 13.33 3.16 11.27
N GLY A 94 13.36 2.42 10.17
CA GLY A 94 14.40 1.42 9.87
C GLY A 94 15.81 2.00 9.73
N LEU A 95 15.95 3.32 9.55
CA LEU A 95 17.23 4.02 9.46
C LEU A 95 17.64 4.70 10.77
N VAL A 96 16.82 4.62 11.83
CA VAL A 96 17.01 5.38 13.07
C VAL A 96 17.25 4.45 14.25
N TYR A 97 18.51 4.41 14.70
CA TYR A 97 18.92 3.66 15.89
C TYR A 97 18.68 4.42 17.19
N TYR A 98 19.00 5.72 17.24
CA TYR A 98 18.79 6.59 18.40
C TYR A 98 18.54 8.05 18.00
N GLY A 99 17.90 8.81 18.89
CA GLY A 99 17.57 10.22 18.69
C GLY A 99 16.37 10.45 17.76
N GLY A 100 16.20 11.71 17.34
CA GLY A 100 15.04 12.13 16.55
C GLY A 100 13.73 12.14 17.34
N ILE A 101 12.70 12.73 16.74
CA ILE A 101 11.35 12.79 17.30
C ILE A 101 10.48 11.76 16.58
N ASP A 102 9.98 10.77 17.29
CA ASP A 102 8.98 9.84 16.76
C ASP A 102 7.66 10.58 16.51
N ILE A 103 7.16 10.54 15.28
CA ILE A 103 5.85 11.10 14.92
C ILE A 103 4.83 10.03 14.51
N THR A 104 5.15 8.74 14.67
CA THR A 104 4.31 7.62 14.22
C THR A 104 2.89 7.70 14.78
N ASN A 105 2.77 7.88 16.10
CA ASN A 105 1.45 7.96 16.75
C ASN A 105 0.68 9.23 16.39
N ASP A 106 1.38 10.35 16.13
CA ASP A 106 0.74 11.59 15.69
C ASP A 106 0.13 11.43 14.30
N VAL A 107 0.86 10.77 13.39
CA VAL A 107 0.40 10.48 12.03
C VAL A 107 -0.77 9.50 12.06
N VAL A 108 -0.69 8.41 12.83
CA VAL A 108 -1.82 7.48 13.02
C VAL A 108 -3.05 8.21 13.55
N THR A 109 -2.87 9.10 14.52
CA THR A 109 -3.97 9.87 15.11
C THR A 109 -4.57 10.84 14.08
N ALA A 110 -3.74 11.49 13.27
CA ALA A 110 -4.19 12.41 12.24
C ALA A 110 -4.94 11.71 11.10
N LEU A 111 -4.59 10.47 10.76
CA LEU A 111 -5.29 9.65 9.75
C LEU A 111 -6.63 9.08 10.23
N LYS A 112 -6.86 9.04 11.54
CA LYS A 112 -8.13 8.57 12.15
C LYS A 112 -9.16 9.68 12.30
N ARG A 113 -8.77 10.94 12.15
CA ARG A 113 -9.64 12.12 12.24
C ARG A 113 -10.22 12.44 10.88
#